data_AF-A0A142YE83-F1
#
_entry.id   AF-A0A142YE83-F1
#
_cell.length_a   1.000
_cell.length_b   1.000
_cell.length_c   1.000
_cell.angle_alpha   90.00
_cell.angle_beta   90.00
_cell.angle_gamma   90.00
#
_symmetry.space_group_name_H-M   'P 1'
#
loop_
_entity.id
_entity.type
_entity.pdbx_description
1 polymer ?
#
loop_
_entity_poly.entity_id
_entity_poly.type
_entity_poly.pdbx_seq_one_letter_code
_entity_poly.pdbx_strand_id
1 'polypeptide(L)'
;MIRFRGTALTIAVAGLLGTLPRSSAQAPTSTPPPAESEAPKPPAEPVDRIREEGEKRSQVMATLGTLTDVIGPRLTGSPALKRANEWTRDALTKWGLENAHLESWGPFGRGWTLKRFSAQVVEPQCIPLIAVPKAWSPSLDGMLTAEVVYLDVKTEADFERYKGKLKGAIVLTGPTPDVPARFEPLASRKTDKELLDLADAAEPGSGRRPRPPPRRPPPPPTASPRRLPPRACFRPTCGPRWNWRRRSRGSSPRRLPRC
;
A
#
# COMPACT_ATOMS: atom_id res chain seq x y z
N MET A 1 68.36 -51.15 18.22
CA MET A 1 68.94 -51.32 19.58
C MET A 1 67.85 -51.09 20.62
N ILE A 2 67.91 -51.81 21.76
CA ILE A 2 67.62 -51.35 23.16
C ILE A 2 66.29 -50.55 23.37
N ARG A 3 65.19 -51.08 23.97
CA ARG A 3 64.90 -51.53 25.38
C ARG A 3 65.10 -50.42 26.44
N PHE A 4 64.32 -50.22 27.52
CA PHE A 4 63.14 -50.86 28.17
C PHE A 4 62.38 -49.74 28.98
N ARG A 5 61.32 -49.92 29.80
CA ARG A 5 60.63 -51.09 30.42
C ARG A 5 59.09 -50.95 30.22
N GLY A 6 58.08 -51.02 31.12
CA GLY A 6 57.88 -51.33 32.56
C GLY A 6 56.97 -50.27 33.26
N THR A 7 55.96 -50.59 34.08
CA THR A 7 55.42 -51.89 34.57
C THR A 7 53.95 -51.71 35.01
N ALA A 8 53.13 -52.77 35.01
CA ALA A 8 51.72 -52.73 35.40
C ALA A 8 51.45 -53.23 36.84
N LEU A 9 50.28 -52.90 37.40
CA LEU A 9 49.61 -53.78 38.39
C LEU A 9 48.08 -53.57 38.39
N THR A 10 47.33 -54.68 38.35
CA THR A 10 45.88 -54.74 38.55
C THR A 10 45.57 -55.60 39.77
N ILE A 11 44.67 -55.16 40.65
CA ILE A 11 44.06 -56.01 41.68
C ILE A 11 42.55 -55.72 41.69
N ALA A 12 41.75 -56.79 41.69
CA ALA A 12 40.31 -56.76 41.91
C ALA A 12 39.94 -57.90 42.87
N VAL A 13 39.11 -57.61 43.88
CA VAL A 13 38.55 -58.59 44.81
C VAL A 13 37.07 -58.22 45.05
N ALA A 14 36.21 -59.22 45.16
CA ALA A 14 34.75 -59.05 45.20
C ALA A 14 34.17 -58.99 46.63
N GLY A 15 32.96 -58.46 46.73
CA GLY A 15 32.08 -58.54 47.90
C GLY A 15 30.62 -58.43 47.46
N LEU A 16 29.70 -59.18 48.05
CA LEU A 16 28.31 -59.34 47.58
C LEU A 16 27.35 -59.54 48.77
N LEU A 17 26.07 -59.18 48.57
CA LEU A 17 24.95 -59.15 49.54
C LEU A 17 24.96 -58.01 50.59
N GLY A 18 23.76 -57.48 50.90
CA GLY A 18 23.52 -56.53 52.00
C GLY A 18 22.64 -55.32 51.63
N THR A 19 21.31 -55.49 51.58
CA THR A 19 20.37 -54.40 51.23
C THR A 19 19.80 -53.65 52.45
N LEU A 20 19.75 -52.31 52.39
CA LEU A 20 18.68 -51.50 52.99
C LEU A 20 18.54 -50.16 52.21
N PRO A 21 17.32 -49.64 51.96
CA PRO A 21 17.13 -48.45 51.12
C PRO A 21 17.30 -47.15 51.92
N ARG A 22 18.30 -46.33 51.56
CA ARG A 22 18.40 -44.95 52.04
C ARG A 22 17.68 -44.03 51.07
N SER A 23 16.49 -43.55 51.45
CA SER A 23 15.74 -42.57 50.66
C SER A 23 16.56 -41.30 50.45
N SER A 24 16.87 -40.99 49.19
CA SER A 24 17.47 -39.74 48.76
C SER A 24 16.44 -38.92 48.01
N ALA A 25 16.00 -37.81 48.61
CA ALA A 25 15.14 -36.85 47.92
C ALA A 25 15.87 -36.28 46.70
N GLN A 26 15.31 -36.49 45.51
CA GLN A 26 15.81 -35.83 44.30
C GLN A 26 15.54 -34.33 44.42
N ALA A 27 16.61 -33.53 44.34
CA ALA A 27 16.47 -32.10 44.08
C ALA A 27 15.84 -31.90 42.68
N PRO A 28 14.94 -30.92 42.50
CA PRO A 28 14.34 -30.66 41.19
C PRO A 28 15.44 -30.24 40.20
N THR A 29 15.61 -31.03 39.15
CA THR A 29 16.55 -30.72 38.06
C THR A 29 16.13 -29.43 37.37
N SER A 30 17.03 -28.44 37.33
CA SER A 30 16.77 -27.18 36.65
C SER A 30 16.76 -27.39 35.13
N THR A 31 15.56 -27.46 34.56
CA THR A 31 15.34 -27.50 33.11
C THR A 31 16.09 -26.35 32.44
N PRO A 32 16.96 -26.61 31.44
CA PRO A 32 17.62 -25.53 30.70
C PRO A 32 16.57 -24.68 29.97
N PRO A 33 16.80 -23.36 29.79
CA PRO A 33 15.84 -22.49 29.14
C PRO A 33 15.59 -22.96 27.68
N PRO A 34 14.36 -22.82 27.16
CA PRO A 34 14.06 -23.18 25.78
C PRO A 34 14.95 -22.40 24.82
N ALA A 35 15.61 -23.10 23.89
CA ALA A 35 16.37 -22.47 22.83
C ALA A 35 15.45 -21.55 22.01
N GLU A 36 15.83 -20.28 21.86
CA GLU A 36 15.13 -19.32 21.00
C GLU A 36 15.20 -19.86 19.58
N SER A 37 14.07 -20.34 19.06
CA SER A 37 14.02 -20.97 17.76
C SER A 37 14.31 -19.94 16.67
N GLU A 38 15.54 -19.92 16.15
CA GLU A 38 15.79 -19.35 14.83
C GLU A 38 14.77 -19.98 13.86
N ALA A 39 13.95 -19.14 13.22
CA ALA A 39 13.13 -19.59 12.11
C ALA A 39 14.07 -20.24 11.09
N PRO A 40 13.79 -21.47 10.61
CA PRO A 40 14.74 -22.25 9.84
C PRO A 40 15.17 -21.45 8.62
N LYS A 41 16.46 -21.09 8.58
CA LYS A 41 17.05 -20.46 7.39
C LYS A 41 16.79 -21.41 6.23
N PRO A 42 16.12 -20.96 5.14
CA PRO A 42 15.95 -21.81 3.97
C PRO A 42 17.33 -22.27 3.48
N PRO A 43 17.45 -23.47 2.86
CA PRO A 43 18.70 -23.89 2.25
C PRO A 43 19.19 -22.79 1.31
N ALA A 44 20.46 -22.40 1.46
CA ALA A 44 20.99 -21.18 0.84
C ALA A 44 20.83 -21.19 -0.69
N GLU A 45 21.13 -22.34 -1.31
CA GLU A 45 21.11 -22.59 -2.76
C GLU A 45 19.91 -21.97 -3.53
N PRO A 46 18.62 -22.31 -3.31
CA PRO A 46 17.51 -21.62 -3.99
C PRO A 46 17.44 -20.11 -3.76
N VAL A 47 17.77 -19.64 -2.55
CA VAL A 47 17.62 -18.22 -2.18
C VAL A 47 18.74 -17.36 -2.75
N ASP A 48 19.98 -17.85 -2.75
CA ASP A 48 21.11 -17.17 -3.35
C ASP A 48 21.05 -17.21 -4.88
N ARG A 49 20.43 -18.23 -5.48
CA ARG A 49 20.07 -18.22 -6.90
C ARG A 49 19.01 -17.16 -7.23
N ILE A 50 17.98 -16.98 -6.40
CA ILE A 50 16.98 -15.92 -6.57
C ILE A 50 17.63 -14.53 -6.40
N ARG A 51 18.55 -14.38 -5.43
CA ARG A 51 19.37 -13.17 -5.26
C ARG A 51 20.19 -12.87 -6.50
N GLU A 52 20.93 -13.85 -7.02
CA GLU A 52 21.74 -13.68 -8.23
C GLU A 52 20.89 -13.23 -9.42
N GLU A 53 19.70 -13.80 -9.60
CA GLU A 53 18.79 -13.40 -10.67
C GLU A 53 18.34 -11.93 -10.52
N GLY A 54 17.93 -11.55 -9.31
CA GLY A 54 17.47 -10.20 -9.00
C GLY A 54 18.55 -9.12 -9.07
N GLU A 55 19.81 -9.46 -8.77
CA GLU A 55 20.96 -8.55 -8.75
C GLU A 55 21.72 -8.52 -10.08
N LYS A 56 22.08 -9.68 -10.66
CA LYS A 56 22.97 -9.77 -11.85
C LYS A 56 22.23 -9.90 -13.19
N ARG A 57 20.99 -10.43 -13.22
CA ARG A 57 20.22 -10.69 -14.45
C ARG A 57 18.90 -9.90 -14.51
N SER A 58 18.78 -8.88 -13.66
CA SER A 58 17.56 -8.11 -13.38
C SER A 58 16.90 -7.50 -14.62
N GLN A 59 15.67 -7.93 -14.92
CA GLN A 59 14.85 -7.35 -16.00
C GLN A 59 14.03 -6.12 -15.55
N VAL A 60 14.28 -5.62 -14.34
CA VAL A 60 13.50 -4.53 -13.72
C VAL A 60 13.52 -3.25 -14.57
N MET A 61 14.66 -2.85 -15.13
CA MET A 61 14.75 -1.60 -15.91
C MET A 61 13.99 -1.66 -17.25
N ALA A 62 14.03 -2.81 -17.95
CA ALA A 62 13.26 -3.01 -19.18
C ALA A 62 11.74 -3.10 -18.91
N THR A 63 11.37 -3.75 -17.81
CA THR A 63 9.99 -3.81 -17.28
C THR A 63 9.49 -2.41 -16.93
N LEU A 64 10.32 -1.63 -16.23
CA LEU A 64 10.01 -0.27 -15.80
C LEU A 64 9.83 0.67 -16.99
N GLY A 65 10.79 0.74 -17.93
CA GLY A 65 10.71 1.60 -19.11
C GLY A 65 9.51 1.28 -20.01
N THR A 66 9.15 0.00 -20.14
CA THR A 66 7.92 -0.38 -20.86
C THR A 66 6.68 0.17 -20.16
N LEU A 67 6.64 0.14 -18.82
CA LEU A 67 5.54 0.72 -18.06
C LEU A 67 5.56 2.25 -18.07
N THR A 68 6.68 2.92 -17.82
CA THR A 68 6.75 4.38 -17.69
C THR A 68 6.66 5.08 -19.04
N ASP A 69 7.38 4.60 -20.05
CA ASP A 69 7.70 5.38 -21.25
C ASP A 69 6.81 4.93 -22.43
N VAL A 70 6.65 3.62 -22.62
CA VAL A 70 5.81 3.06 -23.70
C VAL A 70 4.31 3.12 -23.36
N ILE A 71 3.93 2.86 -22.10
CA ILE A 71 2.52 2.87 -21.69
C ILE A 71 2.07 4.23 -21.12
N GLY A 72 2.97 4.98 -20.47
CA GLY A 72 2.67 6.33 -19.96
C GLY A 72 1.77 6.34 -18.70
N PRO A 73 1.11 7.47 -18.39
CA PRO A 73 0.37 7.67 -17.14
C PRO A 73 -0.89 6.79 -17.02
N ARG A 74 -0.97 5.99 -15.94
CA ARG A 74 -1.98 4.94 -15.70
C ARG A 74 -3.03 5.33 -14.65
N LEU A 75 -3.79 6.40 -14.89
CA LEU A 75 -4.88 6.80 -13.97
C LEU A 75 -5.96 5.70 -13.89
N THR A 76 -6.58 5.54 -12.71
CA THR A 76 -7.70 4.60 -12.50
C THR A 76 -8.82 4.82 -13.51
N GLY A 77 -9.23 3.74 -14.19
CA GLY A 77 -10.24 3.77 -15.25
C GLY A 77 -9.78 4.34 -16.60
N SER A 78 -8.51 4.71 -16.77
CA SER A 78 -7.99 5.20 -18.07
C SER A 78 -7.67 4.06 -19.06
N PRO A 79 -7.66 4.32 -20.38
CA PRO A 79 -7.22 3.33 -21.38
C PRO A 79 -5.76 2.89 -21.21
N ALA A 80 -4.90 3.76 -20.68
CA ALA A 80 -3.50 3.43 -20.41
C ALA A 80 -3.35 2.41 -19.27
N LEU A 81 -4.19 2.49 -18.22
CA LEU A 81 -4.26 1.46 -17.19
C LEU A 81 -4.75 0.13 -17.75
N LYS A 82 -5.78 0.13 -18.62
CA LYS A 82 -6.24 -1.10 -19.28
C LYS A 82 -5.10 -1.77 -20.08
N ARG A 83 -4.37 -0.99 -20.88
CA ARG A 83 -3.19 -1.45 -21.63
C ARG A 83 -2.10 -2.01 -20.71
N ALA A 84 -1.85 -1.38 -19.57
CA ALA A 84 -0.88 -1.85 -18.58
C ALA A 84 -1.26 -3.21 -17.99
N ASN A 85 -2.54 -3.39 -17.63
CA ASN A 85 -3.04 -4.65 -17.10
C ASN A 85 -2.91 -5.77 -18.15
N GLU A 86 -3.33 -5.50 -19.40
CA GLU A 86 -3.22 -6.45 -20.52
C GLU A 86 -1.76 -6.82 -20.78
N TRP A 87 -0.85 -5.85 -20.86
CA TRP A 87 0.59 -6.10 -21.00
C TRP A 87 1.17 -6.90 -19.82
N THR A 88 0.73 -6.64 -18.59
CA THR A 88 1.23 -7.32 -17.39
C THR A 88 0.81 -8.80 -17.40
N ARG A 89 -0.46 -9.09 -17.76
CA ARG A 89 -0.91 -10.47 -18.01
C ARG A 89 -0.01 -11.16 -19.02
N ASP A 90 0.19 -10.53 -20.19
CA ASP A 90 0.94 -11.15 -21.30
C ASP A 90 2.43 -11.35 -20.97
N ALA A 91 3.03 -10.44 -20.19
CA ALA A 91 4.38 -10.59 -19.65
C ALA A 91 4.49 -11.76 -18.67
N LEU A 92 3.54 -11.90 -17.73
CA LEU A 92 3.50 -13.02 -16.77
C LEU A 92 3.29 -14.36 -17.50
N THR A 93 2.39 -14.43 -18.49
CA THR A 93 2.23 -15.63 -19.33
C THR A 93 3.52 -15.96 -20.09
N LYS A 94 4.22 -14.96 -20.64
CA LYS A 94 5.51 -15.15 -21.33
C LYS A 94 6.62 -15.64 -20.40
N TRP A 95 6.57 -15.31 -19.11
CA TRP A 95 7.48 -15.85 -18.09
C TRP A 95 7.06 -17.23 -17.54
N GLY A 96 5.98 -17.82 -18.06
CA GLY A 96 5.54 -19.18 -17.71
C GLY A 96 4.55 -19.26 -16.54
N LEU A 97 3.91 -18.17 -16.14
CA LEU A 97 2.88 -18.21 -15.10
C LEU A 97 1.55 -18.77 -15.66
N GLU A 98 1.16 -19.94 -15.16
CA GLU A 98 0.01 -20.73 -15.66
C GLU A 98 -1.36 -20.05 -15.50
N ASN A 99 -1.52 -19.20 -14.48
CA ASN A 99 -2.81 -18.62 -14.07
C ASN A 99 -2.92 -17.09 -14.28
N ALA A 100 -2.14 -16.53 -15.20
CA ALA A 100 -2.15 -15.10 -15.50
C ALA A 100 -3.45 -14.65 -16.21
N HIS A 101 -4.33 -13.93 -15.49
CA HIS A 101 -5.61 -13.44 -15.99
C HIS A 101 -5.94 -12.04 -15.43
N LEU A 102 -7.05 -11.44 -15.88
CA LEU A 102 -7.51 -10.11 -15.45
C LEU A 102 -8.81 -10.20 -14.65
N GLU A 103 -8.79 -9.72 -13.41
CA GLU A 103 -9.98 -9.59 -12.58
C GLU A 103 -10.68 -8.23 -12.78
N SER A 104 -12.01 -8.23 -12.85
CA SER A 104 -12.81 -7.01 -13.01
C SER A 104 -13.17 -6.37 -11.67
N TRP A 105 -12.47 -5.29 -11.29
CA TRP A 105 -12.77 -4.56 -10.05
C TRP A 105 -13.89 -3.52 -10.22
N GLY A 106 -15.10 -3.92 -9.86
CA GLY A 106 -16.23 -3.04 -9.49
C GLY A 106 -16.81 -2.11 -10.58
N PRO A 107 -17.91 -1.41 -10.29
CA PRO A 107 -18.48 -0.38 -11.16
C PRO A 107 -17.81 0.97 -10.89
N PHE A 108 -16.56 1.17 -11.34
CA PHE A 108 -15.83 2.44 -11.18
C PHE A 108 -16.49 3.64 -11.90
N GLY A 109 -17.40 3.38 -12.85
CA GLY A 109 -18.11 4.41 -13.61
C GLY A 109 -17.33 4.85 -14.84
N ARG A 110 -17.39 6.16 -15.17
CA ARG A 110 -16.72 6.70 -16.36
C ARG A 110 -15.23 6.91 -16.10
N GLY A 111 -14.40 6.27 -16.91
CA GLY A 111 -12.97 6.56 -17.02
C GLY A 111 -12.71 8.00 -17.45
N TRP A 112 -11.53 8.51 -17.12
CA TRP A 112 -11.09 9.87 -17.45
C TRP A 112 -9.70 9.84 -18.11
N THR A 113 -9.45 10.76 -19.03
CA THR A 113 -8.15 10.91 -19.72
C THR A 113 -8.01 12.33 -20.23
N LEU A 114 -6.92 13.00 -19.85
CA LEU A 114 -6.58 14.32 -20.36
C LEU A 114 -6.11 14.22 -21.82
N LYS A 115 -6.80 14.91 -22.74
CA LYS A 115 -6.39 15.04 -24.15
C LYS A 115 -5.64 16.35 -24.44
N ARG A 116 -6.20 17.47 -23.99
CA ARG A 116 -5.63 18.82 -24.09
C ARG A 116 -6.16 19.64 -22.93
N PHE A 117 -5.33 20.51 -22.38
CA PHE A 117 -5.70 21.59 -21.49
C PHE A 117 -4.78 22.77 -21.77
N SER A 118 -5.30 23.99 -21.63
CA SER A 118 -4.57 25.25 -21.77
C SER A 118 -5.35 26.32 -21.02
N ALA A 119 -4.68 27.04 -20.13
CA ALA A 119 -5.24 28.16 -19.39
C ALA A 119 -4.29 29.35 -19.47
N GLN A 120 -4.84 30.55 -19.53
CA GLN A 120 -4.09 31.80 -19.58
C GLN A 120 -4.93 32.92 -18.96
N VAL A 121 -4.28 33.84 -18.27
CA VAL A 121 -4.84 35.17 -17.99
C VAL A 121 -4.91 35.91 -19.32
N VAL A 122 -5.99 36.64 -19.57
CA VAL A 122 -6.17 37.46 -20.78
C VAL A 122 -5.85 38.93 -20.48
N GLU A 123 -6.35 39.44 -19.36
CA GLU A 123 -6.22 40.83 -18.90
C GLU A 123 -5.79 40.87 -17.42
N PRO A 124 -5.05 41.90 -16.96
CA PRO A 124 -4.58 43.06 -17.71
C PRO A 124 -3.35 42.79 -18.60
N GLN A 125 -2.72 41.62 -18.45
CA GLN A 125 -1.63 41.15 -19.31
C GLN A 125 -1.84 39.67 -19.63
N CYS A 126 -1.50 39.26 -20.85
CA CYS A 126 -1.66 37.86 -21.25
C CYS A 126 -0.53 37.01 -20.65
N ILE A 127 -0.87 36.13 -19.70
CA ILE A 127 0.09 35.31 -18.95
C ILE A 127 -0.37 33.84 -18.98
N PRO A 128 0.47 32.88 -19.42
CA PRO A 128 0.11 31.46 -19.42
C PRO A 128 0.01 30.93 -17.97
N LEU A 129 -1.04 30.19 -17.67
CA LEU A 129 -1.26 29.59 -16.36
C LEU A 129 -0.79 28.14 -16.32
N ILE A 130 0.22 27.87 -15.47
CA ILE A 130 0.67 26.51 -15.17
C ILE A 130 -0.39 25.85 -14.26
N ALA A 131 -1.35 25.18 -14.88
CA ALA A 131 -2.42 24.47 -14.20
C ALA A 131 -2.65 23.09 -14.84
N VAL A 132 -3.23 22.17 -14.06
CA VAL A 132 -3.68 20.86 -14.53
C VAL A 132 -5.14 20.63 -14.11
N PRO A 133 -6.00 20.08 -14.98
CA PRO A 133 -7.38 19.82 -14.63
C PRO A 133 -7.46 18.66 -13.63
N LYS A 134 -8.31 18.79 -12.61
CA LYS A 134 -8.56 17.75 -11.62
C LYS A 134 -9.12 16.50 -12.31
N ALA A 135 -8.58 15.33 -11.96
CA ALA A 135 -9.08 14.06 -12.46
C ALA A 135 -10.61 13.93 -12.24
N TRP A 136 -11.30 13.33 -13.21
CA TRP A 136 -12.76 13.21 -13.28
C TRP A 136 -13.56 14.52 -13.38
N SER A 137 -12.91 15.68 -13.62
CA SER A 137 -13.62 16.88 -14.07
C SER A 137 -14.29 16.65 -15.43
N PRO A 138 -15.45 17.28 -15.70
CA PRO A 138 -15.99 17.33 -17.06
C PRO A 138 -15.05 18.11 -17.99
N SER A 139 -15.21 17.90 -19.30
CA SER A 139 -14.71 18.81 -20.32
C SER A 139 -15.58 20.07 -20.38
N LEU A 140 -15.04 21.13 -20.98
CA LEU A 140 -15.80 22.31 -21.39
C LEU A 140 -16.22 22.14 -22.87
N ASP A 141 -17.39 22.65 -23.24
CA ASP A 141 -17.91 22.58 -24.61
C ASP A 141 -17.22 23.57 -25.59
N GLY A 142 -16.24 24.35 -25.10
CA GLY A 142 -15.49 25.32 -25.86
C GLY A 142 -14.46 26.06 -25.01
N MET A 143 -13.98 27.21 -25.49
CA MET A 143 -13.16 28.12 -24.70
C MET A 143 -14.03 28.85 -23.67
N LEU A 144 -13.69 28.73 -22.39
CA LEU A 144 -14.32 29.48 -21.31
C LEU A 144 -13.48 30.72 -21.00
N THR A 145 -14.06 31.91 -21.23
CA THR A 145 -13.55 33.20 -20.75
C THR A 145 -14.52 33.72 -19.70
N ALA A 146 -14.01 34.07 -18.52
CA ALA A 146 -14.82 34.41 -17.36
C ALA A 146 -14.00 35.25 -16.36
N GLU A 147 -14.71 36.05 -15.55
CA GLU A 147 -14.12 36.79 -14.43
C GLU A 147 -13.52 35.84 -13.38
N VAL A 148 -12.38 36.21 -12.78
CA VAL A 148 -11.68 35.40 -11.78
C VAL A 148 -11.96 35.96 -10.39
N VAL A 149 -12.62 35.17 -9.53
CA VAL A 149 -13.02 35.57 -8.19
C VAL A 149 -12.25 34.78 -7.12
N TYR A 150 -11.53 35.49 -6.25
CA TYR A 150 -10.88 34.91 -5.08
C TYR A 150 -11.89 34.72 -3.93
N LEU A 151 -11.96 33.50 -3.40
CA LEU A 151 -12.92 33.07 -2.38
C LEU A 151 -12.21 32.72 -1.07
N ASP A 152 -11.97 33.73 -0.22
CA ASP A 152 -11.57 33.50 1.16
C ASP A 152 -12.81 33.26 2.04
N VAL A 153 -13.15 31.98 2.18
CA VAL A 153 -14.24 31.48 3.03
C VAL A 153 -13.65 30.48 4.02
N LYS A 154 -13.84 30.76 5.32
CA LYS A 154 -13.34 29.94 6.44
C LYS A 154 -14.48 29.37 7.29
N THR A 155 -15.66 29.99 7.21
CA THR A 155 -16.88 29.63 7.94
C THR A 155 -18.09 29.72 7.01
N GLU A 156 -19.18 29.02 7.33
CA GLU A 156 -20.38 29.01 6.48
C GLU A 156 -21.02 30.41 6.33
N ALA A 157 -20.91 31.25 7.35
CA ALA A 157 -21.36 32.64 7.31
C ALA A 157 -20.63 33.51 6.27
N ASP A 158 -19.41 33.14 5.85
CA ASP A 158 -18.66 33.90 4.85
C ASP A 158 -19.30 33.81 3.45
N PHE A 159 -20.01 32.73 3.13
CA PHE A 159 -20.67 32.55 1.82
C PHE A 159 -21.74 33.61 1.55
N GLU A 160 -22.34 34.21 2.57
CA GLU A 160 -23.27 35.34 2.44
C GLU A 160 -22.67 36.50 1.62
N ARG A 161 -21.37 36.77 1.81
CA ARG A 161 -20.62 37.84 1.13
C ARG A 161 -20.47 37.62 -0.38
N TYR A 162 -20.66 36.37 -0.84
CA TYR A 162 -20.43 35.90 -2.21
C TYR A 162 -21.71 35.42 -2.93
N LYS A 163 -22.87 35.44 -2.27
CA LYS A 163 -24.17 35.09 -2.89
C LYS A 163 -24.39 35.91 -4.18
N GLY A 164 -24.84 35.23 -5.23
CA GLY A 164 -25.06 35.80 -6.58
C GLY A 164 -23.78 35.99 -7.42
N LYS A 165 -22.62 36.28 -6.81
CA LYS A 165 -21.38 36.67 -7.52
C LYS A 165 -20.64 35.52 -8.20
N LEU A 166 -20.82 34.28 -7.71
CA LEU A 166 -20.05 33.11 -8.20
C LEU A 166 -20.61 32.47 -9.50
N LYS A 167 -21.74 32.96 -10.04
CA LYS A 167 -22.39 32.33 -11.20
C LYS A 167 -21.66 32.69 -12.50
N GLY A 168 -20.87 31.73 -13.00
CA GLY A 168 -20.12 31.87 -14.25
C GLY A 168 -18.69 32.40 -14.09
N ALA A 169 -18.28 32.73 -12.87
CA ALA A 169 -16.91 33.12 -12.54
C ALA A 169 -15.99 31.88 -12.38
N ILE A 170 -14.69 32.06 -12.66
CA ILE A 170 -13.64 31.11 -12.30
C ILE A 170 -13.22 31.40 -10.85
N VAL A 171 -13.48 30.44 -9.95
CA VAL A 171 -13.28 30.64 -8.51
C VAL A 171 -11.92 30.11 -8.07
N LEU A 172 -11.11 30.95 -7.42
CA LEU A 172 -9.86 30.57 -6.77
C LEU A 172 -10.10 30.38 -5.26
N THR A 173 -9.91 29.14 -4.77
CA THR A 173 -10.24 28.74 -3.39
C THR A 173 -9.04 28.30 -2.55
N GLY A 174 -7.82 28.35 -3.11
CA GLY A 174 -6.59 28.09 -2.37
C GLY A 174 -5.95 29.41 -1.95
N PRO A 175 -5.30 29.50 -0.78
CA PRO A 175 -4.60 30.72 -0.37
C PRO A 175 -3.52 31.07 -1.39
N THR A 176 -3.30 32.37 -1.62
CA THR A 176 -2.16 32.84 -2.42
C THR A 176 -0.87 32.28 -1.81
N PRO A 177 -0.08 31.49 -2.57
CA PRO A 177 1.19 30.98 -2.06
C PRO A 177 2.16 32.16 -1.85
N ASP A 178 2.90 32.14 -0.74
CA ASP A 178 4.06 33.00 -0.62
C ASP A 178 5.13 32.55 -1.63
N VAL A 179 5.65 33.50 -2.40
CA VAL A 179 6.67 33.27 -3.43
C VAL A 179 7.84 34.19 -3.11
N PRO A 180 8.70 33.80 -2.14
CA PRO A 180 9.85 34.60 -1.78
C PRO A 180 10.79 34.75 -2.99
N ALA A 181 11.37 35.94 -3.12
CA ALA A 181 12.44 36.17 -4.08
C ALA A 181 13.63 35.25 -3.74
N ARG A 182 14.08 34.46 -4.72
CA ARG A 182 15.24 33.57 -4.57
C ARG A 182 16.51 34.39 -4.77
N PHE A 183 17.35 34.45 -3.75
CA PHE A 183 18.67 35.11 -3.81
C PHE A 183 19.81 34.09 -3.88
N GLU A 184 19.50 32.83 -3.59
CA GLU A 184 20.42 31.68 -3.62
C GLU A 184 20.63 31.19 -5.07
N PRO A 185 21.87 30.79 -5.44
CA PRO A 185 22.13 30.21 -6.76
C PRO A 185 21.45 28.85 -6.90
N LEU A 186 20.74 28.63 -8.02
CA LEU A 186 20.04 27.37 -8.32
C LEU A 186 20.97 26.16 -8.45
N ALA A 187 22.27 26.40 -8.70
CA ALA A 187 23.31 25.40 -8.69
C ALA A 187 24.64 26.02 -8.23
N SER A 188 25.36 25.32 -7.37
CA SER A 188 26.76 25.61 -7.02
C SER A 188 27.67 24.53 -7.61
N ARG A 189 28.91 24.89 -7.95
CA ARG A 189 29.96 23.89 -8.23
C ARG A 189 30.42 23.29 -6.90
N LYS A 190 30.27 21.98 -6.75
CA LYS A 190 30.90 21.21 -5.67
C LYS A 190 32.42 21.27 -5.80
N THR A 191 33.10 21.39 -4.66
CA THR A 191 34.55 21.26 -4.56
C THR A 191 34.98 19.83 -4.82
N ASP A 192 36.24 19.64 -5.22
CA ASP A 192 36.76 18.31 -5.56
C ASP A 192 36.75 17.37 -4.33
N LYS A 193 36.82 17.93 -3.11
CA LYS A 193 36.60 17.18 -1.85
C LYS A 193 35.15 16.71 -1.71
N GLU A 194 34.16 17.59 -1.90
CA GLU A 194 32.74 17.21 -1.81
C GLU A 194 32.35 16.18 -2.89
N LEU A 195 33.07 16.15 -4.02
CA LEU A 195 32.90 15.11 -5.04
C LEU A 195 33.50 13.77 -4.59
N LEU A 196 34.66 13.77 -3.91
CA LEU A 196 35.26 12.59 -3.31
C LEU A 196 34.40 12.03 -2.15
N ASP A 197 33.99 12.89 -1.21
CA ASP A 197 33.11 12.56 -0.08
C ASP A 197 31.75 11.95 -0.56
N LEU A 198 31.33 12.23 -1.80
CA LEU A 198 30.14 11.65 -2.44
C LEU A 198 30.41 10.38 -3.26
N ALA A 199 31.65 10.16 -3.73
CA ALA A 199 32.06 8.92 -4.39
C ALA A 199 32.30 7.80 -3.37
N ASP A 200 32.85 8.16 -2.19
CA ASP A 200 33.08 7.26 -1.06
C ASP A 200 31.82 7.03 -0.20
N ALA A 201 30.67 7.58 -0.59
CA ALA A 201 29.42 7.49 0.16
C ALA A 201 28.86 6.05 0.16
N ALA A 202 28.65 5.49 1.34
CA ALA A 202 28.23 4.09 1.49
C ALA A 202 26.82 3.79 0.92
N GLU A 203 26.69 2.62 0.31
CA GLU A 203 25.46 2.06 -0.28
C GLU A 203 24.20 2.30 0.60
N PRO A 204 23.11 2.87 0.05
CA PRO A 204 21.91 3.26 0.79
C PRO A 204 21.10 2.05 1.28
N GLY A 205 21.51 1.52 2.43
CA GLY A 205 20.95 0.31 3.05
C GLY A 205 21.94 -0.43 3.95
N SER A 206 23.24 -0.11 3.84
CA SER A 206 24.33 -0.63 4.67
C SER A 206 24.16 -0.38 6.19
N GLY A 207 23.33 0.59 6.57
CA GLY A 207 22.99 0.91 7.96
C GLY A 207 22.27 -0.23 8.69
N ARG A 208 23.01 -0.95 9.54
CA ARG A 208 22.53 -2.09 10.35
C ARG A 208 21.39 -1.67 11.30
N ARG A 209 20.14 -1.80 10.86
CA ARG A 209 18.94 -1.48 11.67
C ARG A 209 18.99 -2.18 13.05
N PRO A 210 18.82 -1.44 14.17
CA PRO A 210 18.70 -2.06 15.49
C PRO A 210 17.56 -3.08 15.52
N ARG A 211 17.85 -4.33 15.93
CA ARG A 211 16.83 -5.37 16.14
C ARG A 211 15.87 -4.87 17.24
N PRO A 212 14.56 -4.75 16.99
CA PRO A 212 13.61 -4.35 18.03
C PRO A 212 13.59 -5.40 19.16
N PRO A 213 13.33 -4.99 20.41
CA PRO A 213 13.28 -5.92 21.54
C PRO A 213 12.18 -6.98 21.31
N PRO A 214 12.37 -8.21 21.83
CA PRO A 214 11.40 -9.29 21.64
C PRO A 214 10.03 -8.89 22.20
N ARG A 215 8.99 -9.06 21.38
CA ARG A 215 7.61 -8.80 21.82
C ARG A 215 7.23 -9.80 22.90
N ARG A 216 6.74 -9.31 24.05
CA ARG A 216 6.16 -10.18 25.07
C ARG A 216 4.99 -10.97 24.47
N PRO A 217 4.81 -12.26 24.84
CA PRO A 217 3.66 -13.03 24.37
C PRO A 217 2.35 -12.38 24.87
N PRO A 218 1.25 -12.49 24.09
CA PRO A 218 -0.05 -12.01 24.54
C PRO A 218 -0.53 -12.80 25.77
N PRO A 219 -1.33 -12.20 26.66
CA PRO A 219 -1.97 -12.94 27.75
C PRO A 219 -2.90 -14.03 27.17
N PRO A 220 -3.08 -15.16 27.88
CA PRO A 220 -3.99 -16.21 27.43
C PRO A 220 -5.42 -15.68 27.32
N PRO A 221 -6.23 -16.18 26.37
CA PRO A 221 -7.59 -15.70 26.17
C PRO A 221 -8.47 -16.03 27.39
N THR A 222 -8.87 -15.00 28.14
CA THR A 222 -9.77 -15.14 29.28
C THR A 222 -11.07 -15.79 28.83
N ALA A 223 -11.45 -16.90 29.46
CA ALA A 223 -12.61 -17.68 29.08
C ALA A 223 -13.89 -16.82 29.16
N SER A 224 -14.45 -16.48 28.00
CA SER A 224 -15.70 -15.72 27.93
C SER A 224 -16.85 -16.54 28.55
N PRO A 225 -17.68 -15.96 29.43
CA PRO A 225 -18.79 -16.69 30.05
C PRO A 225 -19.73 -17.23 28.97
N ARG A 226 -20.16 -18.49 29.13
CA ARG A 226 -20.96 -19.21 28.14
C ARG A 226 -22.23 -18.42 27.80
N ARG A 227 -22.45 -18.11 26.52
CA ARG A 227 -23.73 -17.57 26.05
C ARG A 227 -24.83 -18.59 26.36
N LEU A 228 -25.81 -18.17 27.15
CA LEU A 228 -27.04 -18.94 27.34
C LEU A 228 -27.80 -19.04 26.00
N PRO A 229 -28.50 -20.16 25.73
CA PRO A 229 -29.31 -20.30 24.52
C PRO A 229 -30.46 -19.26 24.51
N PRO A 230 -30.89 -18.77 23.33
CA PRO A 230 -31.96 -17.79 23.25
C PRO A 230 -33.28 -18.39 23.74
N ARG A 231 -33.95 -17.70 24.68
CA ARG A 231 -35.32 -18.03 25.07
C ARG A 231 -36.26 -17.82 23.88
N ALA A 232 -37.22 -18.73 23.71
CA ALA A 232 -38.15 -18.70 22.60
C ALA A 232 -39.11 -17.51 22.65
N CYS A 233 -39.42 -17.00 21.46
CA CYS A 233 -40.58 -16.21 21.04
C CYS A 233 -41.53 -15.65 22.12
N PHE A 234 -41.59 -14.33 22.22
CA PHE A 234 -42.86 -13.63 22.45
C PHE A 234 -43.11 -12.66 21.28
N ARG A 235 -44.33 -12.65 20.72
CA ARG A 235 -44.64 -12.04 19.42
C ARG A 235 -45.75 -10.99 19.56
N PRO A 236 -45.41 -9.69 19.65
CA PRO A 236 -46.39 -8.61 19.51
C PRO A 236 -46.96 -8.54 18.09
N THR A 237 -48.20 -8.11 18.03
CA THR A 237 -49.05 -7.91 16.84
C THR A 237 -48.43 -7.01 15.76
N CYS A 238 -48.73 -7.32 14.49
CA CYS A 238 -48.32 -6.48 13.35
C CYS A 238 -49.19 -5.21 13.25
N GLY A 239 -48.58 -4.03 13.42
CA GLY A 239 -49.16 -2.76 12.99
C GLY A 239 -48.99 -2.51 11.47
N PRO A 240 -49.80 -1.62 10.86
CA PRO A 240 -49.83 -1.46 9.41
C PRO A 240 -48.57 -0.82 8.82
N ARG A 241 -48.13 -1.35 7.68
CA ARG A 241 -46.90 -0.98 6.97
C ARG A 241 -47.11 0.25 6.09
N TRP A 242 -46.49 1.38 6.43
CA TRP A 242 -46.41 2.54 5.53
C TRP A 242 -45.69 2.16 4.22
N ASN A 243 -46.38 2.33 3.09
CA ASN A 243 -45.92 1.88 1.78
C ASN A 243 -45.93 3.04 0.78
N TRP A 244 -44.76 3.67 0.58
CA TRP A 244 -44.56 4.74 -0.39
C TRP A 244 -44.52 4.21 -1.83
N ARG A 245 -45.66 3.71 -2.33
CA ARG A 245 -45.82 3.31 -3.74
C ARG A 245 -46.35 4.49 -4.56
N ARG A 246 -45.63 4.85 -5.64
CA ARG A 246 -45.97 5.97 -6.53
C ARG A 246 -47.41 5.87 -7.04
N ARG A 247 -48.17 6.97 -6.93
CA ARG A 247 -49.53 7.12 -7.47
C ARG A 247 -49.48 7.49 -8.96
N SER A 248 -49.40 6.49 -9.84
CA SER A 248 -49.63 6.66 -11.28
C SER A 248 -51.12 6.46 -11.61
N ARG A 249 -51.82 7.54 -11.97
CA ARG A 249 -53.02 7.47 -12.82
C ARG A 249 -52.52 7.19 -14.26
N GLY A 250 -53.13 6.34 -15.08
CA GLY A 250 -54.47 6.51 -15.69
C GLY A 250 -54.33 7.43 -16.92
N SER A 251 -54.67 7.04 -18.16
CA SER A 251 -55.46 5.89 -18.64
C SER A 251 -55.08 5.48 -20.08
N SER A 252 -55.69 4.42 -20.62
CA SER A 252 -55.49 3.84 -21.97
C SER A 252 -56.86 3.77 -22.72
N PRO A 253 -56.98 3.27 -23.96
CA PRO A 253 -56.32 3.64 -25.23
C PRO A 253 -57.33 4.11 -26.31
N ARG A 254 -56.85 4.59 -27.48
CA ARG A 254 -57.56 4.46 -28.78
C ARG A 254 -56.57 4.14 -29.91
N ARG A 255 -57.05 3.49 -30.98
CA ARG A 255 -56.27 3.06 -32.16
C ARG A 255 -56.84 3.71 -33.44
N LEU A 256 -55.93 4.14 -34.34
CA LEU A 256 -56.11 4.16 -35.82
C LEU A 256 -57.19 5.16 -36.36
N PRO A 257 -57.20 5.50 -37.68
CA PRO A 257 -56.54 4.85 -38.82
C PRO A 257 -55.49 5.69 -39.59
N ARG A 258 -55.10 5.17 -40.75
CA ARG A 258 -54.09 5.64 -41.71
C ARG A 258 -54.47 6.99 -42.36
N CYS A 259 -53.45 7.75 -42.76
CA CYS A 259 -53.05 7.81 -44.17
C CYS A 259 -51.57 7.43 -44.27
#